data_AF-A0A0L6J0I7-F1
#
_entry.id   AF-A0A0L6J0I7-F1
#
_cell.length_a   1.000
_cell.length_b   1.000
_cell.length_c   1.000
_cell.angle_alpha   90.00
_cell.angle_beta   90.00
_cell.angle_gamma   90.00
#
_symmetry.space_group_name_H-M   'P 1'
#
loop_
_entity.id
_entity.type
_entity.pdbx_description
1 polymer ?
#
loop_
_entity_poly.entity_id
_entity_poly.type
_entity_poly.pdbx_seq_one_letter_code
_entity_poly.pdbx_strand_id
1 'polypeptide(L)'
;MDTQRRLRAALLDAPPLPSPDWDAACRADPTAAIGVAFNVLAEAAILPGRLDPAMSAILVCAALEDAACIDLLVHVLGRRARRRADLEALCLARAWCSASRRGPYNVIASAWR
;
A
#
# COMPACT_ATOMS: atom_id res chain seq x y z
N MET A 1 -15.32 7.53 1.95
CA MET A 1 -15.90 6.50 2.84
C MET A 1 -16.35 5.24 2.10
N ASP A 2 -17.15 5.35 1.03
CA ASP A 2 -17.66 4.14 0.33
C ASP A 2 -16.57 3.30 -0.35
N THR A 3 -15.58 3.93 -0.98
CA THR A 3 -14.51 3.22 -1.68
C THR A 3 -13.61 2.41 -0.74
N GLN A 4 -13.22 2.97 0.41
CA GLN A 4 -12.42 2.25 1.42
C GLN A 4 -13.18 1.04 1.99
N ARG A 5 -14.49 1.20 2.25
CA ARG A 5 -15.35 0.11 2.72
C ARG A 5 -15.46 -1.01 1.69
N ARG A 6 -15.64 -0.66 0.41
CA ARG A 6 -15.67 -1.64 -0.70
C ARG A 6 -14.33 -2.35 -0.86
N LEU A 7 -13.22 -1.62 -0.75
CA LEU A 7 -11.87 -2.19 -0.84
C LEU A 7 -11.62 -3.20 0.30
N ARG A 8 -12.02 -2.85 1.52
CA ARG A 8 -11.92 -3.74 2.69
C ARG A 8 -12.83 -4.96 2.58
N ALA A 9 -14.05 -4.78 2.05
CA ALA A 9 -14.95 -5.91 1.80
C ALA A 9 -14.38 -6.88 0.76
N ALA A 10 -13.82 -6.35 -0.34
CA ALA A 10 -13.16 -7.17 -1.37
C ALA A 10 -11.92 -7.90 -0.82
N LEU A 11 -11.15 -7.25 0.07
CA LEU A 11 -10.02 -7.89 0.74
C LEU A 11 -10.44 -9.06 1.64
N LEU A 12 -11.56 -8.92 2.34
CA LEU A 12 -12.12 -9.95 3.22
C LEU A 12 -12.75 -11.12 2.45
N ASP A 13 -13.18 -10.89 1.20
CA ASP A 13 -13.74 -11.92 0.31
C ASP A 13 -12.66 -12.75 -0.39
N ALA A 14 -11.42 -12.23 -0.44
CA ALA A 14 -10.29 -12.97 -1.01
C ALA A 14 -9.89 -14.16 -0.10
N PRO A 15 -9.42 -15.29 -0.68
CA PRO A 15 -8.90 -16.41 0.10
C PRO A 15 -7.81 -15.94 1.08
N PRO A 16 -7.89 -16.34 2.36
CA PRO A 16 -6.99 -15.82 3.36
C PRO A 16 -5.55 -16.27 3.09
N LEU A 17 -4.61 -15.37 3.31
CA LEU A 17 -3.19 -15.70 3.25
C LEU A 17 -2.79 -16.49 4.51
N PRO A 18 -1.92 -17.51 4.39
CA PRO A 18 -1.47 -18.29 5.53
C PRO A 18 -0.40 -17.52 6.32
N SER A 19 -0.81 -16.41 6.94
CA SER A 19 0.02 -15.58 7.80
C SER A 19 -0.71 -15.33 9.12
N PRO A 20 -0.05 -15.41 10.29
CA PRO A 20 -0.66 -15.06 11.57
C PRO A 20 -1.12 -13.60 11.61
N ASP A 21 -0.50 -12.74 10.80
CA ASP A 21 -0.79 -11.31 10.74
C ASP A 21 -1.89 -10.96 9.72
N TRP A 22 -2.44 -11.95 8.99
CA TRP A 22 -3.40 -11.68 7.92
C TRP A 22 -4.66 -10.97 8.40
N ASP A 23 -5.19 -11.39 9.54
CA ASP A 23 -6.37 -10.77 10.15
C ASP A 23 -6.12 -9.32 10.56
N ALA A 24 -4.92 -9.02 11.07
CA ALA A 24 -4.52 -7.67 11.42
C ALA A 24 -4.35 -6.80 10.15
N ALA A 25 -3.73 -7.35 9.11
CA ALA A 25 -3.60 -6.69 7.80
C ALA A 25 -4.98 -6.38 7.19
N CYS A 26 -5.93 -7.31 7.23
CA CYS A 26 -7.32 -7.09 6.80
C CYS A 26 -8.03 -6.01 7.62
N ARG A 27 -7.62 -5.82 8.89
CA ARG A 27 -8.10 -4.74 9.73
C ARG A 27 -7.45 -3.39 9.45
N ALA A 28 -6.58 -3.32 8.44
CA ALA A 28 -5.77 -2.18 8.07
C ALA A 28 -4.72 -1.79 9.12
N ASP A 29 -4.12 -2.80 9.78
CA ASP A 29 -2.88 -2.61 10.51
C ASP A 29 -1.70 -2.49 9.52
N PRO A 30 -0.99 -1.35 9.47
CA PRO A 30 0.07 -1.13 8.50
C PRO A 30 1.28 -2.06 8.67
N THR A 31 1.65 -2.35 9.92
CA THR A 31 2.81 -3.21 10.23
C THR A 31 2.53 -4.64 9.77
N ALA A 32 1.35 -5.15 10.08
CA ALA A 32 0.88 -6.46 9.64
C ALA A 32 0.78 -6.54 8.11
N ALA A 33 0.23 -5.51 7.46
CA ALA A 33 0.12 -5.49 6.00
C ALA A 33 1.49 -5.53 5.31
N ILE A 34 2.47 -4.76 5.81
CA ILE A 34 3.85 -4.78 5.31
C ILE A 34 4.52 -6.13 5.58
N GLY A 35 4.36 -6.69 6.78
CA GLY A 35 4.90 -8.00 7.14
C GLY A 35 4.36 -9.12 6.25
N VAL A 36 3.04 -9.16 6.05
CA VAL A 36 2.38 -10.09 5.12
C VAL A 36 2.92 -9.93 3.70
N ALA A 37 3.05 -8.69 3.21
CA ALA A 37 3.57 -8.44 1.86
C ALA A 37 5.00 -8.94 1.68
N PHE A 38 5.88 -8.78 2.67
CA PHE A 38 7.23 -9.33 2.61
C PHE A 38 7.26 -10.86 2.64
N ASN A 39 6.45 -11.48 3.49
CA ASN A 39 6.36 -12.95 3.56
C ASN A 39 5.84 -13.52 2.23
N VAL A 40 4.81 -12.91 1.64
CA VAL A 40 4.30 -13.31 0.34
C VAL A 40 5.33 -13.11 -0.77
N LEU A 41 6.09 -12.01 -0.75
CA LEU A 41 7.16 -11.78 -1.73
C LEU A 41 8.26 -12.85 -1.65
N ALA A 42 8.58 -13.35 -0.45
CA ALA A 42 9.53 -14.44 -0.29
C ALA A 42 9.04 -15.74 -0.96
N GLU A 43 7.73 -15.95 -1.02
CA GLU A 43 7.08 -17.13 -1.62
C GLU A 43 6.58 -16.89 -3.07
N ALA A 44 6.70 -15.67 -3.59
CA ALA A 44 5.98 -15.23 -4.79
C ALA A 44 6.39 -15.99 -6.07
N ALA A 45 7.59 -16.57 -6.12
CA ALA A 45 8.02 -17.43 -7.22
C ALA A 45 7.23 -18.75 -7.29
N ILE A 46 6.63 -19.17 -6.18
CA ILE A 46 5.92 -20.45 -6.04
C ILE A 46 4.40 -20.22 -6.11
N LEU A 47 3.89 -19.13 -5.53
CA LEU A 47 2.45 -18.86 -5.44
C LEU A 47 2.10 -17.42 -5.82
N PRO A 48 2.15 -17.07 -7.11
CA PRO A 48 1.95 -15.69 -7.58
C PRO A 48 0.57 -15.13 -7.23
N GLY A 49 -0.46 -15.98 -7.14
CA GLY A 49 -1.82 -15.57 -6.77
C GLY A 49 -1.97 -15.02 -5.35
N ARG A 50 -0.97 -15.17 -4.48
CA ARG A 50 -0.96 -14.59 -3.12
C ARG A 50 -0.55 -13.12 -3.09
N LEU A 51 0.06 -12.63 -4.17
CA LEU A 51 0.56 -11.26 -4.24
C LEU A 51 -0.58 -10.25 -4.25
N ASP A 52 -1.65 -10.53 -4.98
CA ASP A 52 -2.75 -9.58 -5.16
C ASP A 52 -3.49 -9.26 -3.84
N PRO A 53 -3.84 -10.24 -2.98
CA PRO A 53 -4.40 -9.95 -1.65
C PRO A 53 -3.44 -9.17 -0.75
N ALA A 54 -2.15 -9.51 -0.75
CA ALA A 54 -1.15 -8.80 0.06
C ALA A 54 -0.99 -7.34 -0.38
N MET A 55 -0.93 -7.09 -1.68
CA MET A 55 -0.89 -5.73 -2.23
C MET A 55 -2.18 -4.97 -1.96
N SER A 56 -3.33 -5.65 -1.97
CA SER A 56 -4.62 -5.05 -1.63
C SER A 56 -4.66 -4.57 -0.18
N ALA A 57 -4.07 -5.31 0.76
CA ALA A 57 -3.93 -4.86 2.15
C ALA A 57 -3.09 -3.58 2.27
N ILE A 58 -1.95 -3.50 1.56
CA ILE A 58 -1.13 -2.27 1.50
C ILE A 58 -1.93 -1.09 0.93
N LEU A 59 -2.70 -1.30 -0.14
CA LEU A 59 -3.53 -0.27 -0.75
C LEU A 59 -4.63 0.22 0.21
N VAL A 60 -5.23 -0.66 1.01
CA VAL A 60 -6.19 -0.26 2.06
C VAL A 60 -5.52 0.65 3.09
N CYS A 61 -4.35 0.27 3.62
CA CYS A 61 -3.63 1.07 4.61
C CYS A 61 -3.21 2.43 4.04
N ALA A 62 -2.68 2.47 2.81
CA ALA A 62 -2.34 3.72 2.12
C ALA A 62 -3.56 4.60 1.87
N ALA A 63 -4.71 4.01 1.51
CA ALA A 63 -5.97 4.74 1.34
C ALA A 63 -6.54 5.29 2.65
N LEU A 64 -6.11 4.77 3.80
CA LEU A 64 -6.37 5.30 5.14
C LEU A 64 -5.27 6.25 5.62
N GLU A 65 -4.44 6.74 4.70
CA GLU A 65 -3.39 7.74 4.94
C GLU A 65 -2.20 7.26 5.78
N ASP A 66 -1.98 5.94 5.88
CA ASP A 66 -0.76 5.43 6.50
C ASP A 66 0.49 5.81 5.68
N ALA A 67 1.43 6.51 6.32
CA ALA A 67 2.60 7.06 5.67
C ALA A 67 3.55 5.97 5.14
N ALA A 68 3.77 4.90 5.92
CA ALA A 68 4.69 3.83 5.54
C ALA A 68 4.20 3.08 4.29
N CYS A 69 2.89 2.79 4.23
CA CYS A 69 2.27 2.16 3.08
C CYS A 69 2.29 3.08 1.85
N ILE A 70 2.06 4.39 2.01
CA ILE A 70 2.17 5.34 0.90
C ILE A 70 3.61 5.42 0.39
N ASP A 71 4.60 5.55 1.27
CA ASP A 71 6.02 5.63 0.89
C ASP A 71 6.47 4.37 0.14
N LEU A 72 6.02 3.19 0.59
CA LEU A 72 6.26 1.93 -0.10
C LEU A 72 5.69 1.94 -1.52
N LEU A 73 4.44 2.37 -1.70
CA LEU A 73 3.80 2.48 -3.03
C LEU A 73 4.54 3.46 -3.93
N VAL A 74 4.86 4.65 -3.43
CA VAL A 74 5.61 5.68 -4.17
C VAL A 74 6.97 5.14 -4.59
N HIS A 75 7.67 4.44 -3.71
CA HIS A 75 8.97 3.85 -3.99
C HIS A 75 8.87 2.79 -5.11
N VAL A 76 7.94 1.84 -5.01
CA VAL A 76 7.79 0.74 -5.98
C VAL A 76 7.35 1.27 -7.34
N LEU A 77 6.34 2.14 -7.38
CA LEU A 77 5.86 2.76 -8.62
C LEU A 77 6.94 3.63 -9.28
N GLY A 78 7.67 4.42 -8.50
CA GLY A 78 8.79 5.21 -8.99
C GLY A 78 9.92 4.36 -9.56
N ARG A 79 10.23 3.22 -8.92
CA ARG A 79 11.21 2.26 -9.42
C ARG A 79 10.75 1.62 -10.74
N ARG A 80 9.47 1.24 -10.85
CA ARG A 80 8.87 0.71 -12.08
C ARG A 80 8.92 1.74 -13.21
N ALA A 81 8.50 2.98 -12.94
CA ALA A 81 8.54 4.08 -13.89
C ALA A 81 9.94 4.27 -14.49
N ARG A 82 10.99 4.30 -13.65
CA ARG A 82 12.38 4.42 -14.10
C ARG A 82 12.86 3.22 -14.93
N ARG A 83 12.51 2.00 -14.52
CA ARG A 83 12.99 0.77 -15.20
C ARG A 83 12.31 0.50 -16.53
N ARG A 84 11.05 0.91 -16.68
CA ARG A 84 10.22 0.59 -17.85
C ARG A 84 9.81 1.82 -18.68
N ALA A 85 10.30 3.01 -18.33
CA ALA A 85 9.81 4.28 -18.87
C ALA A 85 8.27 4.41 -18.80
N ASP A 86 7.69 3.88 -17.71
CA ASP A 86 6.25 3.77 -17.51
C ASP A 86 5.70 5.09 -16.93
N LEU A 87 5.10 5.91 -17.81
CA LEU A 87 4.57 7.24 -17.47
C LEU A 87 3.36 7.15 -16.53
N GLU A 88 2.52 6.13 -16.69
CA GLU A 88 1.35 5.92 -15.83
C GLU A 88 1.79 5.61 -14.40
N ALA A 89 2.77 4.72 -14.24
CA ALA A 89 3.37 4.44 -12.93
C ALA A 89 3.99 5.71 -12.31
N LEU A 90 4.60 6.58 -13.11
CA LEU A 90 5.13 7.86 -12.62
C LEU A 90 4.01 8.80 -12.13
N CYS A 91 2.92 8.91 -12.89
CA CYS A 91 1.76 9.70 -12.52
C CYS A 91 1.12 9.18 -11.23
N LEU A 92 0.96 7.87 -11.09
CA LEU A 92 0.43 7.24 -9.88
C LEU A 92 1.34 7.50 -8.67
N ALA A 93 2.66 7.35 -8.80
CA ALA A 93 3.61 7.66 -7.74
C ALA A 93 3.48 9.12 -7.28
N ARG A 94 3.34 10.07 -8.22
CA ARG A 94 3.16 11.49 -7.92
C ARG A 94 1.82 11.78 -7.24
N ALA A 95 0.76 11.10 -7.63
CA ALA A 95 -0.56 11.25 -7.03
C ALA A 95 -0.53 10.82 -5.55
N TRP A 96 0.02 9.63 -5.26
CA TRP A 96 0.19 9.14 -3.89
C TRP A 96 1.07 10.05 -3.04
N CYS A 97 2.20 10.49 -3.59
CA CYS A 97 3.11 11.42 -2.90
C CYS A 97 2.44 12.77 -2.58
N SER A 98 1.55 13.25 -3.46
CA SER A 98 0.80 14.49 -3.24
C SER A 98 -0.33 14.31 -2.23
N ALA A 99 -0.95 13.13 -2.17
CA ALA A 99 -1.97 12.80 -1.18
C ALA A 99 -1.39 12.76 0.25
N SER A 100 -0.24 12.09 0.43
CA SER A 100 0.48 12.07 1.72
C SER A 100 0.83 13.47 2.21
N ARG A 101 1.32 14.34 1.32
CA ARG A 101 1.61 15.74 1.62
C ARG A 101 0.38 16.60 1.94
N ARG A 102 -0.85 16.12 1.80
CA ARG A 102 -2.08 16.88 2.15
C ARG A 102 -2.65 16.49 3.52
N GLY A 103 -2.04 15.53 4.22
CA GLY A 103 -2.43 15.14 5.57
C GLY A 103 -2.32 16.29 6.59
N PRO A 104 -2.93 16.15 7.78
CA PRO A 104 -3.16 17.23 8.75
C PRO A 104 -1.88 17.88 9.35
N TYR A 105 -0.68 17.44 8.95
CA TYR A 105 0.61 17.86 9.51
C TYR A 105 1.24 19.08 8.81
N ASN A 106 0.53 19.72 7.87
CA ASN A 106 1.04 20.83 7.06
C ASN A 106 1.16 22.19 7.76
N VAL A 107 1.24 22.23 9.09
CA VAL A 107 1.50 23.49 9.82
C VAL A 107 2.96 23.61 10.27
N ILE A 108 3.79 22.55 10.23
CA ILE A 108 5.14 22.61 10.83
C ILE A 108 6.27 22.83 9.80
N ALA A 109 6.04 22.60 8.50
CA ALA A 109 7.11 22.71 7.49
C ALA A 109 7.38 24.14 6.98
N SER A 110 6.73 25.18 7.52
CA SER A 110 7.02 26.59 7.19
C SER A 110 7.91 27.30 8.22
N ALA A 111 8.39 26.60 9.27
CA ALA A 111 9.13 27.23 10.37
C ALA A 111 10.67 27.28 10.20
N TRP A 112 11.21 26.85 9.05
CA TRP A 112 12.65 26.94 8.77
C TRP A 112 12.89 27.52 7.38
N ARG A 113 12.82 28.85 7.29
CA ARG A 113 13.54 29.65 6.30
C ARG A 113 14.43 30.63 7.04
#